data_AF-A0A7K9Y300-F1
#
_entry.id   AF-A0A7K9Y300-F1
#
_cell.length_a   1.000
_cell.length_b   1.000
_cell.length_c   1.000
_cell.angle_alpha   90.00
_cell.angle_beta   90.00
_cell.angle_gamma   90.00
#
_symmetry.space_group_name_H-M   'P 1'
#
loop_
_entity.id
_entity.type
_entity.pdbx_description
1 polymer ?
#
loop_
_entity_poly.entity_id
_entity_poly.type
_entity_poly.pdbx_seq_one_letter_code
_entity_poly.pdbx_strand_id
1 'polypeptide(L)'
;LNVTEEKFVLDTLAGCMEYKPLLDVVVNAFFVQDGRYCLISERNLYIVICYLAAFQLEELGIQHFSRIVKSQDTAKMQKFLRFFFNALYLDTWIKDEWSRFYDSLYVRQNWIDPLLRWQPKVQQLIEQLTDKLSNRTTTVKTSTITQPKEFNLTVPKPRAIPIPLPIPVLEKGPPVPPTTYKPPKEKKQLEEIKTKNRRRAEDLLLKANIDRFRCATMKPEKGEVCYKILNYVKIRQEVVPFLPQYLEVVWELILRQYLEELQIDNIPIKLNAAAILREGALYQRKMEQELKRIENLLRGAGDPSEFLEWQKQMRGKDLEEQLAEIECRRLRGKLSHEEAVLAHQNVIQENKKKADLMREEKAELMHQYAEKRLQEQKEMRELVEQVVEGHKNAQQAKMKLQKYKQRIVQEVSEENRELLRQALEEEEQKLRKRYELIQQIRAIESLPSIRHKFVDLTEVSSKG
;
A
#
# COMPACT_ATOMS: atom_id res chain seq x y z
N LEU A 1 7.55 -24.86 -25.77
CA LEU A 1 7.44 -23.70 -26.68
C LEU A 1 7.27 -24.27 -28.08
N ASN A 2 6.44 -23.67 -28.93
CA ASN A 2 6.40 -24.06 -30.34
C ASN A 2 7.76 -23.72 -30.98
N VAL A 3 8.21 -24.46 -31.99
CA VAL A 3 9.54 -24.28 -32.64
C VAL A 3 9.79 -22.82 -33.10
N THR A 4 8.72 -22.11 -33.44
CA THR A 4 8.74 -20.68 -33.80
C THR A 4 8.96 -19.74 -32.61
N GLU A 5 8.46 -20.09 -31.42
CA GLU A 5 8.62 -19.32 -30.19
C GLU A 5 10.03 -19.50 -29.61
N GLU A 6 10.59 -20.71 -29.68
CA GLU A 6 11.98 -20.97 -29.25
C GLU A 6 12.97 -20.17 -30.09
N LYS A 7 12.75 -20.15 -31.41
CA LYS A 7 13.57 -19.35 -32.33
C LYS A 7 13.46 -17.86 -32.00
N PHE A 8 12.24 -17.33 -31.80
CA PHE A 8 12.03 -15.93 -31.42
C PHE A 8 12.76 -15.56 -30.12
N VAL A 9 12.73 -16.43 -29.09
CA VAL A 9 13.43 -16.18 -27.82
C VAL A 9 14.94 -16.19 -28.01
N LEU A 10 15.48 -17.13 -28.80
CA LEU A 10 16.91 -17.20 -29.10
C LEU A 10 17.38 -15.98 -29.90
N ASP A 11 16.61 -15.56 -30.91
CA ASP A 11 16.91 -14.39 -31.74
C ASP A 11 16.86 -13.10 -30.88
N THR A 12 15.87 -12.98 -29.99
CA THR A 12 15.78 -11.86 -29.05
C THR A 12 16.98 -11.83 -28.10
N LEU A 13 17.40 -12.99 -27.58
CA LEU A 13 18.55 -13.08 -26.69
C LEU A 13 19.86 -12.75 -27.42
N ALA A 14 20.04 -13.22 -28.65
CA ALA A 14 21.18 -12.89 -29.48
C ALA A 14 21.25 -11.37 -29.75
N GLY A 15 20.13 -10.76 -30.13
CA GLY A 15 20.07 -9.31 -30.34
C GLY A 15 20.32 -8.49 -29.08
N CYS A 16 19.83 -8.93 -27.92
CA CYS A 16 20.15 -8.28 -26.64
C CYS A 16 21.64 -8.35 -26.29
N MET A 17 22.35 -9.40 -26.73
CA MET A 17 23.78 -9.56 -26.52
C MET A 17 24.60 -8.73 -27.51
N GLU A 18 24.17 -8.64 -28.77
CA GLU A 18 24.81 -7.84 -29.82
C GLU A 18 24.72 -6.34 -29.52
N TYR A 19 23.51 -5.83 -29.25
CA TYR A 19 23.27 -4.41 -28.97
C TYR A 19 23.41 -4.05 -27.49
N LYS A 20 24.02 -4.93 -26.69
CA LYS A 20 24.19 -4.75 -25.24
C LYS A 20 24.75 -3.36 -24.86
N PRO A 21 25.79 -2.81 -25.52
CA PRO A 21 26.32 -1.49 -25.15
C PRO A 21 25.29 -0.37 -25.30
N LEU A 22 24.47 -0.40 -26.36
CA LEU A 22 23.43 0.61 -26.61
C LEU A 22 22.27 0.49 -25.61
N LEU A 23 21.87 -0.75 -25.31
CA LEU A 23 20.81 -1.02 -24.34
C LEU A 23 21.24 -0.66 -22.92
N ASP A 24 22.51 -0.90 -22.57
CA ASP A 24 23.08 -0.56 -21.27
C ASP A 24 23.08 0.96 -21.04
N VAL A 25 23.32 1.79 -22.06
CA VAL A 25 23.21 3.25 -21.98
C VAL A 25 21.82 3.68 -21.48
N VAL A 26 20.76 3.16 -22.10
CA VAL A 26 19.38 3.50 -21.76
C VAL A 26 18.99 2.96 -20.38
N VAL A 27 19.29 1.68 -20.12
CA VAL A 27 18.88 1.01 -18.88
C VAL A 27 19.64 1.57 -17.68
N ASN A 28 20.94 1.85 -17.81
CA ASN A 28 21.71 2.45 -16.71
C ASN A 28 21.21 3.86 -16.40
N ALA A 29 20.91 4.68 -17.42
CA ALA A 29 20.33 6.00 -17.21
C ALA A 29 18.95 5.94 -16.55
N PHE A 30 18.11 4.95 -16.91
CA PHE A 30 16.84 4.72 -16.25
C PHE A 30 17.00 4.48 -14.75
N PHE A 31 17.92 3.60 -14.33
CA PHE A 31 18.17 3.32 -12.92
C PHE A 31 18.65 4.55 -12.13
N VAL A 32 19.38 5.46 -12.77
CA VAL A 32 19.85 6.72 -12.14
C VAL A 32 18.72 7.73 -11.95
N GLN A 33 17.87 7.91 -12.97
CA GLN A 33 16.83 8.94 -12.97
C GLN A 33 15.52 8.47 -12.33
N ASP A 34 14.78 7.60 -13.03
CA ASP A 34 13.39 7.23 -12.69
C ASP A 34 13.27 5.86 -12.00
N GLY A 35 14.32 5.05 -12.07
CA GLY A 35 14.38 3.65 -11.64
C GLY A 35 14.94 3.41 -10.24
N ARG A 36 15.09 4.43 -9.39
CA ARG A 36 15.71 4.32 -8.05
C ARG A 36 15.06 3.25 -7.13
N TYR A 37 13.78 2.98 -7.33
CA TYR A 37 13.01 1.98 -6.58
C TYR A 37 12.84 0.64 -7.32
N CYS A 38 13.44 0.48 -8.51
CA CYS A 38 13.43 -0.77 -9.26
C CYS A 38 14.59 -1.65 -8.79
N LEU A 39 14.36 -2.96 -8.72
CA LEU A 39 15.38 -3.90 -8.24
C LEU A 39 16.43 -4.15 -9.33
N ILE A 40 17.71 -4.25 -8.95
CA ILE A 40 18.80 -4.59 -9.88
C ILE A 40 18.57 -5.97 -10.52
N SER A 41 17.91 -6.90 -9.82
CA SER A 41 17.51 -8.21 -10.36
C SER A 41 16.60 -8.11 -11.59
N GLU A 42 15.92 -6.98 -11.78
CA GLU A 42 15.01 -6.73 -12.91
C GLU A 42 15.70 -6.04 -14.08
N ARG A 43 17.00 -5.77 -13.99
CA ARG A 43 17.79 -5.12 -15.05
C ARG A 43 17.65 -5.85 -16.39
N ASN A 44 17.73 -7.18 -16.39
CA ASN A 44 17.61 -7.98 -17.61
C ASN A 44 16.23 -7.86 -18.26
N LEU A 45 15.17 -7.69 -17.46
CA LEU A 45 13.83 -7.45 -17.97
C LEU A 45 13.78 -6.12 -18.74
N TYR A 46 14.35 -5.05 -18.18
CA TYR A 46 14.39 -3.75 -18.86
C TYR A 46 15.24 -3.77 -20.12
N ILE A 47 16.34 -4.53 -20.15
CA ILE A 47 17.16 -4.72 -21.36
C ILE A 47 16.36 -5.38 -22.47
N VAL A 48 15.65 -6.47 -22.15
CA VAL A 48 14.82 -7.19 -23.13
C VAL A 48 13.68 -6.30 -23.63
N ILE A 49 13.00 -5.57 -22.74
CA ILE A 49 11.93 -4.64 -23.15
C ILE A 49 12.48 -3.48 -23.99
N CYS A 50 13.67 -2.96 -23.66
CA CYS A 50 14.35 -1.92 -24.43
C CYS A 50 14.71 -2.41 -25.83
N TYR A 51 15.28 -3.61 -25.95
CA TYR A 51 15.59 -4.23 -27.23
C TYR A 51 14.33 -4.44 -28.07
N LEU A 52 13.27 -4.98 -27.45
CA LEU A 52 12.01 -5.20 -28.14
C LEU A 52 11.37 -3.89 -28.63
N ALA A 53 11.52 -2.82 -27.86
CA ALA A 53 11.01 -1.50 -28.21
C ALA A 53 11.85 -0.78 -29.28
N ALA A 54 13.17 -0.94 -29.27
CA ALA A 54 14.09 -0.24 -30.17
C ALA A 54 14.26 -0.94 -31.53
N PHE A 55 14.37 -2.27 -31.55
CA PHE A 55 14.78 -3.02 -32.74
C PHE A 55 13.70 -3.93 -33.30
N GLN A 56 12.78 -4.42 -32.46
CA GLN A 56 11.78 -5.42 -32.86
C GLN A 56 10.36 -4.86 -32.92
N LEU A 57 10.14 -3.58 -32.61
CA LEU A 57 8.80 -3.02 -32.52
C LEU A 57 8.08 -2.95 -33.88
N GLU A 58 8.84 -2.78 -34.97
CA GLU A 58 8.32 -2.78 -36.34
C GLU A 58 7.94 -4.19 -36.83
N GLU A 59 8.76 -5.19 -36.53
CA GLU A 59 8.51 -6.59 -36.91
C GLU A 59 7.44 -7.26 -36.04
N LEU A 60 7.47 -7.02 -34.73
CA LEU A 60 6.55 -7.62 -33.75
C LEU A 60 5.18 -6.94 -33.73
N GLY A 61 5.17 -5.62 -33.99
CA GLY A 61 4.01 -4.76 -33.96
C GLY A 61 3.52 -4.39 -32.56
N ILE A 62 2.88 -3.22 -32.47
CA ILE A 62 2.43 -2.62 -31.20
C ILE A 62 1.47 -3.50 -30.39
N GLN A 63 0.67 -4.36 -31.06
CA GLN A 63 -0.31 -5.21 -30.39
C GLN A 63 0.36 -6.33 -29.58
N HIS A 64 1.35 -7.01 -30.16
CA HIS A 64 2.10 -8.05 -29.47
C HIS A 64 2.98 -7.44 -28.39
N PHE A 65 3.61 -6.30 -28.69
CA PHE A 65 4.39 -5.55 -27.71
C PHE A 65 3.53 -5.15 -26.50
N SER A 66 2.32 -4.65 -26.74
CA SER A 66 1.36 -4.31 -25.69
C SER A 66 0.99 -5.51 -24.82
N ARG A 67 0.83 -6.71 -25.40
CA ARG A 67 0.57 -7.94 -24.61
C ARG A 67 1.76 -8.31 -23.73
N ILE A 68 2.98 -8.25 -24.26
CA ILE A 68 4.21 -8.52 -23.49
C ILE A 68 4.33 -7.53 -22.33
N VAL A 69 4.20 -6.24 -22.60
CA VAL A 69 4.26 -5.19 -21.56
C VAL A 69 3.17 -5.38 -20.50
N LYS A 70 1.92 -5.69 -20.90
CA LYS A 70 0.80 -5.91 -19.97
C LYS A 70 0.93 -7.19 -19.13
N SER A 71 1.78 -8.15 -19.54
CA SER A 71 2.08 -9.36 -18.77
C SER A 71 3.02 -9.12 -17.59
N GLN A 72 3.76 -8.01 -17.62
CA GLN A 72 4.71 -7.61 -16.58
C GLN A 72 4.04 -6.64 -15.58
N ASP A 73 4.79 -6.22 -14.56
CA ASP A 73 4.28 -5.27 -13.56
C ASP A 73 3.90 -3.93 -14.20
N THR A 74 2.63 -3.54 -14.06
CA THR A 74 2.06 -2.38 -14.74
C THR A 74 2.68 -1.06 -14.31
N ALA A 75 3.04 -0.91 -13.03
CA ALA A 75 3.62 0.32 -12.50
C ALA A 75 5.07 0.49 -12.96
N LYS A 76 5.85 -0.60 -12.99
CA LYS A 76 7.23 -0.61 -13.47
C LYS A 76 7.32 -0.35 -14.96
N MET A 77 6.48 -1.01 -15.76
CA MET A 77 6.47 -0.83 -17.21
C MET A 77 6.00 0.55 -17.62
N GLN A 78 4.99 1.12 -16.95
CA GLN A 78 4.56 2.49 -17.20
C GLN A 78 5.71 3.48 -16.96
N LYS A 79 6.45 3.36 -15.85
CA LYS A 79 7.61 4.22 -15.56
C LYS A 79 8.71 4.08 -16.62
N PHE A 80 9.08 2.84 -16.96
CA PHE A 80 10.14 2.58 -17.93
C PHE A 80 9.80 3.08 -19.34
N LEU A 81 8.58 2.82 -19.83
CA LEU A 81 8.16 3.28 -21.15
C LEU A 81 8.04 4.80 -21.21
N ARG A 82 7.57 5.45 -20.13
CA ARG A 82 7.53 6.91 -20.05
C ARG A 82 8.92 7.54 -20.09
N PHE A 83 9.90 6.89 -19.45
CA PHE A 83 11.30 7.31 -19.51
C PHE A 83 11.87 7.13 -20.92
N PHE A 84 11.76 5.91 -21.49
CA PHE A 84 12.42 5.59 -22.76
C PHE A 84 11.83 6.33 -23.96
N PHE A 85 10.50 6.48 -24.03
CA PHE A 85 9.81 7.18 -25.13
C PHE A 85 9.64 8.70 -24.89
N ASN A 86 10.46 9.30 -24.03
CA ASN A 86 10.50 10.74 -23.89
C ASN A 86 11.25 11.34 -25.09
N ALA A 87 10.54 12.13 -25.93
CA ALA A 87 11.11 12.75 -27.13
C ALA A 87 12.36 13.58 -26.81
N LEU A 88 12.37 14.29 -25.66
CA LEU A 88 13.51 15.09 -25.26
C LEU A 88 14.75 14.22 -25.03
N TYR A 89 14.60 13.04 -24.43
CA TYR A 89 15.72 12.14 -24.16
C TYR A 89 16.22 11.44 -25.42
N LEU A 90 15.29 11.03 -26.29
CA LEU A 90 15.60 10.40 -27.57
C LEU A 90 16.37 11.35 -28.50
N ASP A 91 15.97 12.62 -28.61
CA ASP A 91 16.60 13.58 -29.52
C ASP A 91 17.89 14.21 -28.99
N THR A 92 18.12 14.18 -27.68
CA THR A 92 19.32 14.74 -27.05
C THR A 92 20.31 13.64 -26.70
N TRP A 93 20.38 13.26 -25.43
CA TRP A 93 21.48 12.48 -24.89
C TRP A 93 21.48 11.02 -25.36
N ILE A 94 20.32 10.39 -25.61
CA ILE A 94 20.29 8.99 -26.09
C ILE A 94 20.92 8.93 -27.49
N LYS A 95 20.52 9.84 -28.38
CA LYS A 95 21.11 9.97 -29.71
C LYS A 95 22.61 10.26 -29.63
N ASP A 96 23.04 11.17 -28.77
CA ASP A 96 24.46 11.54 -28.64
C ASP A 96 25.31 10.37 -28.12
N GLU A 97 24.82 9.62 -27.13
CA GLU A 97 25.51 8.44 -26.58
C GLU A 97 25.54 7.28 -27.57
N TRP A 98 24.44 7.04 -28.31
CA TRP A 98 24.42 6.03 -29.37
C TRP A 98 25.33 6.41 -30.55
N SER A 99 25.45 7.71 -30.84
CA SER A 99 26.36 8.25 -31.86
C SER A 99 27.85 8.09 -31.51
N ARG A 100 28.20 7.67 -30.28
CA ARG A 100 29.58 7.29 -29.93
C ARG A 100 29.96 5.91 -30.46
N PHE A 101 28.97 5.04 -30.66
CA PHE A 101 29.17 3.67 -31.12
C PHE A 101 28.93 3.54 -32.64
N TYR A 102 28.01 4.33 -33.19
CA TYR A 102 27.60 4.27 -34.59
C TYR A 102 27.52 5.68 -35.20
N ASP A 103 27.53 5.77 -36.54
CA ASP A 103 27.42 7.05 -37.24
C ASP A 103 26.11 7.78 -36.89
N SER A 104 26.20 9.09 -36.64
CA SER A 104 25.08 9.89 -36.13
C SER A 104 23.90 9.94 -37.12
N LEU A 105 24.18 9.93 -38.43
CA LEU A 105 23.14 9.87 -39.46
C LEU A 105 22.41 8.52 -39.43
N TYR A 106 23.17 7.43 -39.25
CA TYR A 106 22.63 6.08 -39.14
C TYR A 106 21.76 5.92 -37.89
N VAL A 107 22.25 6.36 -36.73
CA VAL A 107 21.52 6.33 -35.45
C VAL A 107 20.21 7.08 -35.55
N ARG A 108 20.22 8.27 -36.16
CA ARG A 108 19.03 9.09 -36.32
C ARG A 108 17.99 8.40 -37.20
N GLN A 109 18.38 7.98 -38.40
CA GLN A 109 17.45 7.43 -39.39
C GLN A 109 16.91 6.05 -39.01
N ASN A 110 17.76 5.17 -38.46
CA ASN A 110 17.38 3.78 -38.24
C ASN A 110 16.83 3.50 -36.84
N TRP A 111 17.16 4.32 -35.83
CA TRP A 111 16.76 4.04 -34.44
C TRP A 111 15.91 5.16 -33.84
N ILE A 112 16.35 6.41 -33.91
CA ILE A 112 15.63 7.53 -33.28
C ILE A 112 14.33 7.86 -34.03
N ASP A 113 14.37 8.03 -35.34
CA ASP A 113 13.19 8.39 -36.14
C ASP A 113 12.08 7.31 -36.05
N PRO A 114 12.38 5.99 -36.09
CA PRO A 114 11.38 4.96 -35.83
C PRO A 114 10.81 4.99 -34.41
N LEU A 115 11.63 5.21 -33.39
CA LEU A 115 11.16 5.33 -32.00
C LEU A 115 10.21 6.53 -31.82
N LEU A 116 10.53 7.68 -32.43
CA LEU A 116 9.66 8.86 -32.44
C LEU A 116 8.36 8.59 -33.21
N ARG A 117 8.42 7.87 -34.34
CA ARG A 117 7.22 7.46 -35.10
C ARG A 117 6.28 6.58 -34.27
N TRP A 118 6.81 5.69 -33.44
CA TRP A 118 6.02 4.81 -32.56
C TRP A 118 5.58 5.47 -31.26
N GLN A 119 6.18 6.60 -30.88
CA GLN A 119 5.88 7.35 -29.66
C GLN A 119 4.37 7.55 -29.40
N PRO A 120 3.53 8.06 -30.34
CA PRO A 120 2.12 8.32 -30.04
C PRO A 120 1.34 7.03 -29.71
N LYS A 121 1.69 5.90 -30.35
CA LYS A 121 1.06 4.61 -30.09
C LYS A 121 1.50 4.02 -28.75
N VAL A 122 2.76 4.25 -28.35
CA VAL A 122 3.26 3.85 -27.03
C VAL A 122 2.71 4.76 -25.93
N GLN A 123 2.48 6.04 -26.20
CA GLN A 123 1.80 6.95 -25.27
C GLN A 123 0.38 6.49 -24.94
N GLN A 124 -0.41 6.07 -25.95
CA GLN A 124 -1.72 5.44 -25.71
C GLN A 124 -1.62 4.19 -24.82
N LEU A 125 -0.55 3.40 -24.96
CA LEU A 125 -0.31 2.26 -24.07
C LEU A 125 0.04 2.70 -22.64
N ILE A 126 0.84 3.76 -22.48
CA ILE A 126 1.19 4.33 -21.18
C ILE A 126 -0.07 4.87 -20.47
N GLU A 127 -0.96 5.55 -21.20
CA GLU A 127 -2.25 6.02 -20.68
C GLU A 127 -3.10 4.86 -20.19
N GLN A 128 -3.26 3.80 -20.99
CA GLN A 128 -3.97 2.58 -20.58
C GLN A 128 -3.38 1.92 -19.32
N LEU A 129 -2.06 1.94 -19.16
CA LEU A 129 -1.41 1.43 -17.94
C LEU A 129 -1.64 2.35 -16.74
N THR A 130 -1.69 3.66 -16.97
CA THR A 130 -1.95 4.68 -15.95
C THR A 130 -3.38 4.60 -15.43
N ASP A 131 -4.36 4.42 -16.33
CA ASP A 131 -5.77 4.23 -15.97
C ASP A 131 -6.01 2.95 -15.17
N LYS A 132 -5.28 1.88 -15.49
CA LYS A 132 -5.33 0.64 -14.69
C LYS A 132 -4.76 0.84 -13.28
N LEU A 133 -3.75 1.70 -13.14
CA LEU A 133 -3.14 1.99 -11.85
C LEU A 133 -4.06 2.87 -10.99
N SER A 134 -4.67 3.91 -11.57
CA SER A 134 -5.61 4.79 -10.86
C SER A 134 -6.86 4.03 -10.38
N ASN A 135 -7.45 3.19 -11.23
CA ASN A 135 -8.63 2.38 -10.92
C ASN A 135 -8.39 1.29 -9.85
N ARG A 136 -7.14 0.85 -9.65
CA ARG A 136 -6.78 -0.12 -8.60
C ARG A 136 -6.86 0.50 -7.20
N THR A 137 -6.68 1.82 -7.11
CA THR A 137 -6.76 2.60 -5.87
C THR A 137 -8.21 2.82 -5.42
N THR A 138 -9.17 2.81 -6.34
CA THR A 138 -10.61 3.01 -6.07
C THR A 138 -11.35 1.71 -5.77
N THR A 139 -10.78 0.54 -6.03
CA THR A 139 -11.35 -0.76 -5.58
C THR A 139 -11.05 -1.06 -4.11
N VAL A 140 -11.27 -0.08 -3.21
CA VAL A 140 -11.62 -0.43 -1.83
C VAL A 140 -12.99 -1.06 -1.95
N LYS A 141 -13.09 -2.38 -1.71
CA LYS A 141 -14.38 -3.02 -1.49
C LYS A 141 -15.04 -2.26 -0.35
N THR A 142 -16.02 -1.41 -0.67
CA THR A 142 -16.95 -0.88 0.30
C THR A 142 -17.69 -2.09 0.84
N SER A 143 -17.21 -2.62 1.97
CA SER A 143 -18.00 -3.52 2.79
C SER A 143 -19.35 -2.86 2.97
N THR A 144 -20.41 -3.56 2.58
CA THR A 144 -21.79 -3.10 2.66
C THR A 144 -22.01 -2.46 4.04
N ILE A 145 -22.22 -1.14 4.06
CA ILE A 145 -22.52 -0.43 5.30
C ILE A 145 -23.81 -1.04 5.84
N THR A 146 -23.72 -1.66 7.01
CA THR A 146 -24.89 -2.21 7.69
C THR A 146 -25.74 -1.03 8.14
N GLN A 147 -26.87 -0.80 7.47
CA GLN A 147 -27.83 0.21 7.90
C GLN A 147 -28.55 -0.28 9.16
N PRO A 148 -28.61 0.52 10.25
CA PRO A 148 -29.40 0.18 11.42
C PRO A 148 -30.87 0.09 11.04
N LYS A 149 -31.45 -1.09 11.18
CA LYS A 149 -32.90 -1.26 11.09
C LYS A 149 -33.50 -0.81 12.42
N GLU A 150 -34.37 0.19 12.41
CA GLU A 150 -35.07 0.65 13.61
C GLU A 150 -35.85 -0.53 14.22
N PHE A 151 -35.68 -0.72 15.53
CA PHE A 151 -36.36 -1.79 16.26
C PHE A 151 -37.79 -1.35 16.59
N ASN A 152 -38.75 -2.24 16.39
CA ASN A 152 -40.11 -1.99 16.86
C ASN A 152 -40.12 -2.05 18.40
N LEU A 153 -40.49 -0.94 19.04
CA LEU A 153 -40.81 -0.87 20.47
C LEU A 153 -41.95 -1.84 20.77
N THR A 154 -41.60 -3.07 21.12
CA THR A 154 -42.54 -4.08 21.58
C THR A 154 -42.51 -4.11 23.11
N VAL A 155 -43.70 -4.08 23.70
CA VAL A 155 -43.93 -4.17 25.14
C VAL A 155 -43.20 -5.42 25.67
N PRO A 156 -42.41 -5.33 26.76
CA PRO A 156 -41.61 -6.44 27.23
C PRO A 156 -42.54 -7.57 27.69
N LYS A 157 -42.39 -8.76 27.07
CA LYS A 157 -43.01 -9.99 27.57
C LYS A 157 -42.49 -10.27 28.99
N PRO A 158 -43.35 -10.67 29.94
CA PRO A 158 -42.93 -10.95 31.32
C PRO A 158 -41.84 -12.03 31.34
N ARG A 159 -40.79 -11.78 32.14
CA ARG A 159 -39.64 -12.69 32.26
C ARG A 159 -40.07 -13.98 32.95
N ALA A 160 -40.02 -15.09 32.24
CA ALA A 160 -39.98 -16.41 32.84
C ALA A 160 -38.58 -16.69 33.38
N ILE A 161 -38.50 -17.31 34.56
CA ILE A 161 -37.25 -17.77 35.16
C ILE A 161 -36.61 -18.78 34.19
N PRO A 162 -35.34 -18.64 33.80
CA PRO A 162 -34.75 -19.54 32.83
C PRO A 162 -34.52 -20.90 33.50
N ILE A 163 -35.18 -21.92 32.97
CA ILE A 163 -34.82 -23.32 33.23
C ILE A 163 -33.41 -23.51 32.68
N PRO A 164 -32.46 -24.07 33.45
CA PRO A 164 -31.10 -24.29 32.96
C PRO A 164 -31.13 -25.14 31.69
N LEU A 165 -30.52 -24.61 30.63
CA LEU A 165 -30.37 -25.33 29.37
C LEU A 165 -29.59 -26.62 29.64
N PRO A 166 -30.08 -27.80 29.21
CA PRO A 166 -29.29 -29.01 29.26
C PRO A 166 -28.02 -28.77 28.44
N ILE A 167 -26.87 -29.10 29.05
CA ILE A 167 -25.56 -28.92 28.43
C ILE A 167 -25.59 -29.64 27.07
N PRO A 168 -25.35 -28.94 25.95
CA PRO A 168 -25.29 -29.59 24.66
C PRO A 168 -24.23 -30.67 24.73
N VAL A 169 -24.61 -31.93 24.48
CA VAL A 169 -23.65 -33.00 24.29
C VAL A 169 -22.84 -32.61 23.05
N LEU A 170 -21.63 -32.09 23.26
CA LEU A 170 -20.71 -31.82 22.16
C LEU A 170 -20.56 -33.13 21.38
N GLU A 171 -20.90 -33.08 20.09
CA GLU A 171 -20.49 -34.15 19.18
C GLU A 171 -18.97 -34.31 19.33
N LYS A 172 -18.54 -35.55 19.59
CA LYS A 172 -17.11 -35.86 19.69
C LYS A 172 -16.46 -35.36 18.41
N GLY A 173 -15.45 -34.50 18.57
CA GLY A 173 -14.72 -33.94 17.44
C GLY A 173 -14.27 -35.05 16.48
N PRO A 174 -14.28 -34.82 15.16
CA PRO A 174 -13.83 -35.81 14.19
C PRO A 174 -12.41 -36.26 14.56
N PRO A 175 -12.08 -37.55 14.37
CA PRO A 175 -10.75 -38.06 14.69
C PRO A 175 -9.70 -37.26 13.93
N VAL A 176 -8.58 -36.98 14.60
CA VAL A 176 -7.48 -36.21 14.01
C VAL A 176 -7.13 -36.81 12.66
N PRO A 177 -7.09 -36.01 11.58
CA PRO A 177 -6.88 -36.53 10.25
C PRO A 177 -5.53 -37.27 10.18
N PRO A 178 -5.47 -38.42 9.47
CA PRO A 178 -4.26 -39.24 9.40
C PRO A 178 -3.06 -38.54 8.75
N THR A 179 -3.27 -37.36 8.17
CA THR A 179 -2.23 -36.47 7.65
C THR A 179 -1.37 -35.85 8.75
N THR A 180 -1.87 -35.70 9.98
CA THR A 180 -1.12 -35.15 11.11
C THR A 180 0.07 -36.02 11.51
N TYR A 181 -0.03 -37.34 11.29
CA TYR A 181 1.04 -38.30 11.57
C TYR A 181 1.96 -38.57 10.37
N LYS A 182 1.66 -37.97 9.20
CA LYS A 182 2.53 -38.09 8.02
C LYS A 182 3.58 -36.98 8.08
N PRO A 183 4.87 -37.31 7.98
CA PRO A 183 5.90 -36.28 7.96
C PRO A 183 5.72 -35.36 6.74
N PRO A 184 6.00 -34.05 6.88
CA PRO A 184 5.90 -33.08 5.80
C PRO A 184 6.75 -33.50 4.58
N LYS A 185 6.30 -33.12 3.38
CA LYS A 185 6.94 -33.48 2.09
C LYS A 185 8.40 -33.01 2.06
N GLU A 186 8.66 -31.89 2.72
CA GLU A 186 9.94 -31.24 2.92
C GLU A 186 10.94 -32.17 3.63
N LYS A 187 10.51 -33.00 4.59
CA LYS A 187 11.39 -33.98 5.25
C LYS A 187 11.84 -35.08 4.28
N LYS A 188 10.98 -35.53 3.37
CA LYS A 188 11.35 -36.52 2.35
C LYS A 188 12.35 -35.93 1.34
N GLN A 189 12.10 -34.70 0.89
CA GLN A 189 13.01 -33.98 0.00
C GLN A 189 14.39 -33.75 0.63
N LEU A 190 14.44 -33.45 1.94
CA LEU A 190 15.69 -33.29 2.67
C LEU A 190 16.50 -34.60 2.71
N GLU A 191 15.85 -35.75 2.92
CA GLU A 191 16.51 -37.06 2.89
C GLU A 191 17.01 -37.44 1.48
N GLU A 192 16.27 -37.10 0.43
CA GLU A 192 16.74 -37.26 -0.96
C GLU A 192 17.97 -36.39 -1.26
N ILE A 193 18.02 -35.16 -0.73
CA ILE A 193 19.19 -34.28 -0.88
C ILE A 193 20.39 -34.83 -0.09
N LYS A 194 20.19 -35.30 1.15
CA LYS A 194 21.26 -35.91 1.95
C LYS A 194 21.85 -37.14 1.27
N THR A 195 21.01 -38.02 0.72
CA THR A 195 21.47 -39.22 0.00
C THR A 195 22.22 -38.87 -1.28
N LYS A 196 21.77 -37.88 -2.06
CA LYS A 196 22.49 -37.37 -3.23
C LYS A 196 23.83 -36.74 -2.86
N ASN A 197 23.87 -35.94 -1.79
CA ASN A 197 25.10 -35.32 -1.31
C ASN A 197 26.10 -36.37 -0.81
N ARG A 198 25.62 -37.41 -0.12
CA ARG A 198 26.46 -38.53 0.31
C ARG A 198 27.08 -39.25 -0.89
N ARG A 199 26.28 -39.58 -1.92
CA ARG A 199 26.79 -40.20 -3.15
C ARG A 199 27.84 -39.32 -3.84
N ARG A 200 27.57 -38.02 -4.00
CA ARG A 200 28.55 -37.08 -4.58
C ARG A 200 29.84 -37.01 -3.76
N ALA A 201 29.75 -37.04 -2.44
CA ALA A 201 30.93 -37.06 -1.56
C ALA A 201 31.72 -38.36 -1.70
N GLU A 202 31.04 -39.50 -1.80
CA GLU A 202 31.66 -40.81 -2.07
C GLU A 202 32.35 -40.83 -3.45
N ASP A 203 31.71 -40.30 -4.50
CA ASP A 203 32.27 -40.17 -5.85
C ASP A 203 33.51 -39.26 -5.87
N LEU A 204 33.45 -38.12 -5.17
CA LEU A 204 34.58 -37.20 -5.04
C LEU A 204 35.74 -37.84 -4.28
N LEU A 205 35.45 -38.59 -3.21
CA LEU A 205 36.46 -39.32 -2.44
C LEU A 205 37.10 -40.41 -3.30
N LEU A 206 36.32 -41.13 -4.11
CA LEU A 206 36.84 -42.12 -5.04
C LEU A 206 37.77 -41.47 -6.08
N LYS A 207 37.34 -40.34 -6.66
CA LYS A 207 38.13 -39.57 -7.62
C LYS A 207 39.42 -39.03 -7.01
N ALA A 208 39.36 -38.48 -5.81
CA ALA A 208 40.53 -38.02 -5.06
C ALA A 208 41.49 -39.16 -4.73
N ASN A 209 40.98 -40.36 -4.41
CA ASN A 209 41.80 -41.55 -4.19
C ASN A 209 42.49 -42.03 -5.48
N ILE A 210 41.80 -41.98 -6.64
CA ILE A 210 42.40 -42.26 -7.94
C ILE A 210 43.50 -41.23 -8.26
N ASP A 211 43.21 -39.95 -8.00
CA ASP A 211 44.13 -38.84 -8.26
C ASP A 211 45.25 -38.71 -7.20
N ARG A 212 45.25 -39.55 -6.13
CA ARG A 212 46.17 -39.46 -4.97
C ARG A 212 47.66 -39.53 -5.35
N PHE A 213 47.99 -40.19 -6.46
CA PHE A 213 49.36 -40.34 -6.97
C PHE A 213 49.60 -39.63 -8.31
N ARG A 214 48.67 -38.78 -8.76
CA ARG A 214 48.75 -38.13 -10.08
C ARG A 214 49.96 -37.21 -10.24
N CYS A 215 50.46 -36.65 -9.14
CA CYS A 215 51.71 -35.87 -9.13
C CYS A 215 52.98 -36.73 -9.14
N ALA A 216 52.89 -38.02 -8.80
CA ALA A 216 54.03 -38.95 -8.78
C ALA A 216 54.14 -39.77 -10.09
N THR A 217 53.03 -40.02 -10.77
CA THR A 217 53.01 -40.66 -12.10
C THR A 217 52.81 -39.62 -13.20
N MET A 218 53.87 -38.89 -13.57
CA MET A 218 53.91 -38.26 -14.89
C MET A 218 54.00 -39.36 -15.95
N LYS A 219 52.86 -39.87 -16.41
CA LYS A 219 52.84 -40.57 -17.70
C LYS A 219 53.03 -39.52 -18.79
N PRO A 220 53.94 -39.72 -19.75
CA PRO A 220 54.00 -38.87 -20.91
C PRO A 220 52.80 -39.23 -21.79
N GLU A 221 51.69 -38.51 -21.63
CA GLU A 221 50.63 -38.49 -22.64
C GLU A 221 51.17 -37.77 -23.89
N LYS A 222 52.00 -38.50 -24.64
CA LYS A 222 52.33 -38.16 -26.02
C LYS A 222 51.03 -38.22 -26.82
N GLY A 223 50.62 -37.08 -27.38
CA GLY A 223 49.79 -37.03 -28.58
C GLY A 223 48.49 -36.23 -28.52
N GLU A 224 47.76 -36.17 -27.40
CA GLU A 224 46.38 -35.66 -27.45
C GLU A 224 46.23 -34.15 -27.20
N VAL A 225 47.20 -33.51 -26.55
CA VAL A 225 47.15 -32.05 -26.30
C VAL A 225 47.35 -31.25 -27.59
N CYS A 226 48.06 -31.80 -28.57
CA CYS A 226 48.28 -31.13 -29.86
C CYS A 226 47.02 -31.16 -30.75
N TYR A 227 46.22 -32.23 -30.69
CA TYR A 227 44.96 -32.31 -31.43
C TYR A 227 43.84 -31.45 -30.84
N LYS A 228 43.87 -31.14 -29.54
CA LYS A 228 42.90 -30.21 -28.95
C LYS A 228 43.13 -28.77 -29.39
N ILE A 229 44.38 -28.32 -29.51
CA ILE A 229 44.70 -26.97 -30.02
C ILE A 229 44.34 -26.87 -31.51
N LEU A 230 44.64 -27.90 -32.31
CA LEU A 230 44.23 -27.98 -33.72
C LEU A 230 42.70 -28.04 -33.89
N ASN A 231 41.97 -28.75 -33.03
CA ASN A 231 40.51 -28.73 -33.03
C ASN A 231 39.94 -27.38 -32.58
N TYR A 232 40.56 -26.67 -31.64
CA TYR A 232 40.13 -25.30 -31.29
C TYR A 232 40.32 -24.32 -32.46
N VAL A 233 41.32 -24.54 -33.31
CA VAL A 233 41.54 -23.76 -34.55
C VAL A 233 40.53 -24.18 -35.64
N LYS A 234 40.23 -25.47 -35.79
CA LYS A 234 39.26 -25.99 -36.76
C LYS A 234 37.80 -25.65 -36.41
N ILE A 235 37.44 -25.69 -35.12
CA ILE A 235 36.11 -25.34 -34.61
C ILE A 235 35.83 -23.83 -34.73
N ARG A 236 36.87 -22.98 -34.74
CA ARG A 236 36.69 -21.54 -35.03
C ARG A 236 36.29 -21.25 -36.48
N GLN A 237 36.59 -22.14 -37.43
CA GLN A 237 36.15 -21.98 -38.82
C GLN A 237 34.68 -22.40 -39.03
N GLU A 238 34.13 -23.28 -38.17
CA GLU A 238 32.76 -23.79 -38.34
C GLU A 238 31.73 -23.17 -37.37
N VAL A 239 32.14 -22.46 -36.30
CA VAL A 239 31.22 -22.01 -35.23
C VAL A 239 31.24 -20.49 -34.97
N VAL A 240 31.74 -19.67 -35.89
CA VAL A 240 31.60 -18.21 -35.78
C VAL A 240 31.15 -17.61 -37.11
N PRO A 241 29.86 -17.32 -37.32
CA PRO A 241 29.38 -16.67 -38.54
C PRO A 241 29.78 -15.19 -38.66
N PHE A 242 30.55 -14.64 -37.73
CA PHE A 242 30.85 -13.21 -37.72
C PHE A 242 32.14 -12.90 -36.96
N LEU A 243 33.28 -13.13 -37.61
CA LEU A 243 34.48 -12.36 -37.32
C LEU A 243 34.50 -11.16 -38.29
N PRO A 244 34.82 -9.94 -37.82
CA PRO A 244 34.79 -8.76 -38.67
C PRO A 244 35.76 -8.93 -39.84
N GLN A 245 35.24 -8.74 -41.05
CA GLN A 245 35.93 -8.79 -42.36
C GLN A 245 37.30 -8.10 -42.38
N TYR A 246 37.57 -7.18 -41.46
CA TYR A 246 38.84 -6.50 -41.31
C TYR A 246 40.01 -7.43 -40.92
N LEU A 247 39.79 -8.46 -40.09
CA LEU A 247 40.88 -9.32 -39.61
C LEU A 247 41.34 -10.35 -40.66
N GLU A 248 40.45 -10.84 -41.52
CA GLU A 248 40.82 -11.71 -42.65
C GLU A 248 41.61 -10.95 -43.72
N VAL A 249 41.18 -9.73 -44.04
CA VAL A 249 41.87 -8.88 -45.03
C VAL A 249 43.27 -8.48 -44.54
N VAL A 250 43.41 -8.15 -43.25
CA VAL A 250 44.71 -7.82 -42.66
C VAL A 250 45.62 -9.06 -42.62
N TRP A 251 45.08 -10.24 -42.32
CA TRP A 251 45.88 -11.48 -42.30
C TRP A 251 46.31 -11.92 -43.70
N GLU A 252 45.45 -11.79 -44.72
CA GLU A 252 45.81 -12.03 -46.12
C GLU A 252 46.83 -11.03 -46.65
N LEU A 253 46.74 -9.74 -46.27
CA LEU A 253 47.71 -8.71 -46.62
C LEU A 253 49.09 -8.99 -46.00
N ILE A 254 49.12 -9.35 -44.71
CA ILE A 254 50.37 -9.71 -44.02
C ILE A 254 50.99 -10.96 -44.64
N LEU A 255 50.19 -11.99 -44.94
CA LEU A 255 50.67 -13.21 -45.59
C LEU A 255 51.17 -12.97 -47.02
N ARG A 256 50.49 -12.11 -47.79
CA ARG A 256 50.95 -11.70 -49.14
C ARG A 256 52.26 -10.93 -49.08
N GLN A 257 52.37 -9.98 -48.15
CA GLN A 257 53.58 -9.19 -47.97
C GLN A 257 54.77 -10.07 -47.56
N TYR A 258 54.53 -11.05 -46.68
CA TYR A 258 55.54 -12.04 -46.28
C TYR A 258 55.90 -13.00 -47.42
N LEU A 259 54.96 -13.35 -48.31
CA LEU A 259 55.21 -14.19 -49.48
C LEU A 259 55.94 -13.45 -50.60
N GLU A 260 55.66 -12.16 -50.81
CA GLU A 260 56.36 -11.30 -51.76
C GLU A 260 57.81 -11.07 -51.32
N GLU A 261 58.09 -10.89 -50.02
CA GLU A 261 59.46 -10.79 -49.50
C GLU A 261 60.27 -12.10 -49.65
N LEU A 262 59.60 -13.25 -49.76
CA LEU A 262 60.23 -14.56 -50.02
C LEU A 262 60.41 -14.88 -51.51
N GLN A 263 59.84 -14.09 -52.42
CA GLN A 263 60.15 -14.18 -53.84
C GLN A 263 61.52 -13.55 -54.09
N ILE A 264 62.57 -14.32 -53.81
CA ILE A 264 63.91 -14.01 -54.30
C ILE A 264 63.86 -14.22 -55.81
N ASP A 265 63.86 -13.13 -56.57
CA ASP A 265 64.08 -13.14 -58.00
C ASP A 265 65.42 -13.85 -58.28
N ASN A 266 65.36 -15.13 -58.62
CA ASN A 266 66.53 -15.91 -59.05
C ASN A 266 66.92 -15.47 -60.47
N ILE A 267 67.34 -14.22 -60.61
CA ILE A 267 68.01 -13.72 -61.80
C ILE A 267 69.34 -14.49 -61.86
N PRO A 268 69.66 -15.23 -62.93
CA PRO A 268 70.91 -15.95 -63.05
C PRO A 268 72.06 -14.94 -63.22
N ILE A 269 72.58 -14.43 -62.10
CA ILE A 269 73.73 -13.55 -62.05
C ILE A 269 74.98 -14.42 -62.25
N LYS A 270 75.76 -14.15 -63.30
CA LYS A 270 77.11 -14.74 -63.42
C LYS A 270 77.97 -14.24 -62.25
N LEU A 271 78.20 -15.10 -61.27
CA LEU A 271 78.97 -14.79 -60.07
C LEU A 271 80.47 -14.68 -60.40
N ASN A 272 80.91 -13.49 -60.79
CA ASN A 272 82.33 -13.15 -60.72
C ASN A 272 82.70 -12.88 -59.24
N ALA A 273 83.92 -13.22 -58.81
CA ALA A 273 84.35 -13.07 -57.41
C ALA A 273 84.11 -11.66 -56.83
N ALA A 274 84.17 -10.61 -57.67
CA ALA A 274 83.85 -9.24 -57.28
C ALA A 274 82.37 -9.01 -56.92
N ALA A 275 81.43 -9.75 -57.51
CA ALA A 275 80.01 -9.66 -57.19
C ALA A 275 79.72 -10.24 -55.80
N ILE A 276 80.32 -11.40 -55.48
CA ILE A 276 80.19 -12.05 -54.16
C ILE A 276 80.71 -11.13 -53.05
N LEU A 277 81.84 -10.46 -53.28
CA LEU A 277 82.42 -9.54 -52.28
C LEU A 277 81.56 -8.29 -52.07
N ARG A 278 80.89 -7.78 -53.12
CA ARG A 278 79.97 -6.63 -53.00
C ARG A 278 78.69 -6.99 -52.24
N GLU A 279 78.12 -8.16 -52.54
CA GLU A 279 76.95 -8.68 -51.81
C GLU A 279 77.30 -8.99 -50.35
N GLY A 280 78.47 -9.57 -50.10
CA GLY A 280 78.97 -9.82 -48.74
C GLY A 280 79.12 -8.53 -47.92
N ALA A 281 79.69 -7.48 -48.51
CA ALA A 281 79.81 -6.17 -47.86
C ALA A 281 78.44 -5.49 -47.61
N LEU A 282 77.48 -5.66 -48.54
CA LEU A 282 76.11 -5.17 -48.36
C LEU A 282 75.40 -5.89 -47.21
N TYR A 283 75.54 -7.22 -47.15
CA TYR A 283 74.95 -8.04 -46.09
C TYR A 283 75.51 -7.67 -44.71
N GLN A 284 76.84 -7.51 -44.60
CA GLN A 284 77.48 -7.08 -43.35
C GLN A 284 76.96 -5.73 -42.87
N ARG A 285 76.82 -4.74 -43.77
CA ARG A 285 76.25 -3.43 -43.41
C ARG A 285 74.81 -3.52 -42.94
N LYS A 286 73.97 -4.34 -43.58
CA LYS A 286 72.58 -4.57 -43.13
C LYS A 286 72.55 -5.23 -41.76
N MET A 287 73.41 -6.22 -41.53
CA MET A 287 73.51 -6.91 -40.24
C MET A 287 73.92 -5.95 -39.11
N GLU A 288 74.91 -5.08 -39.34
CA GLU A 288 75.33 -4.07 -38.37
C GLU A 288 74.22 -3.04 -38.06
N GLN A 289 73.41 -2.67 -39.05
CA GLN A 289 72.26 -1.78 -38.84
C GLN A 289 71.18 -2.42 -37.99
N GLU A 290 70.84 -3.70 -38.24
CA GLU A 290 69.87 -4.43 -37.42
C GLU A 290 70.37 -4.66 -35.99
N LEU A 291 71.67 -4.95 -35.81
CA LEU A 291 72.26 -5.05 -34.47
C LEU A 291 72.13 -3.74 -33.69
N LYS A 292 72.43 -2.60 -34.32
CA LYS A 292 72.25 -1.27 -33.70
C LYS A 292 70.79 -0.98 -33.37
N ARG A 293 69.85 -1.40 -34.23
CA ARG A 293 68.41 -1.27 -33.98
C ARG A 293 67.99 -2.07 -32.74
N ILE A 294 68.44 -3.33 -32.63
CA ILE A 294 68.16 -4.18 -31.47
C ILE A 294 68.78 -3.57 -30.21
N GLU A 295 70.01 -3.08 -30.26
CA GLU A 295 70.68 -2.43 -29.12
C GLU A 295 69.92 -1.18 -28.66
N ASN A 296 69.45 -0.35 -29.59
CA ASN A 296 68.63 0.83 -29.26
C ASN A 296 67.28 0.45 -28.62
N LEU A 297 66.65 -0.63 -29.06
CA LEU A 297 65.42 -1.15 -28.45
C LEU A 297 65.67 -1.69 -27.04
N LEU A 298 66.80 -2.38 -26.83
CA LEU A 298 67.20 -2.87 -25.52
C LEU A 298 67.54 -1.73 -24.55
N ARG A 299 68.17 -0.65 -25.02
CA ARG A 299 68.41 0.56 -24.21
C ARG A 299 67.11 1.26 -23.77
N GLY A 300 66.03 1.10 -24.54
CA GLY A 300 64.70 1.64 -24.21
C GLY A 300 63.86 0.74 -23.28
N ALA A 301 64.30 -0.48 -22.99
CA ALA A 301 63.63 -1.36 -22.04
C ALA A 301 64.00 -0.94 -20.61
N GLY A 302 63.24 0.01 -20.04
CA GLY A 302 63.36 0.39 -18.64
C GLY A 302 63.08 -0.79 -17.70
N ASP A 303 63.75 -0.81 -16.54
CA ASP A 303 63.54 -1.82 -15.50
C ASP A 303 62.08 -1.78 -15.00
N PRO A 304 61.31 -2.89 -15.07
CA PRO A 304 59.92 -2.92 -14.62
C PRO A 304 59.76 -2.84 -13.09
N SER A 305 60.86 -2.83 -12.33
CA SER A 305 60.85 -2.85 -10.87
C SER A 305 60.01 -1.74 -10.24
N GLU A 306 60.09 -0.49 -10.72
CA GLU A 306 59.30 0.63 -10.20
C GLU A 306 57.79 0.43 -10.36
N PHE A 307 57.38 -0.10 -11.52
CA PHE A 307 55.97 -0.39 -11.80
C PHE A 307 55.43 -1.52 -10.91
N LEU A 308 56.24 -2.55 -10.67
CA LEU A 308 55.86 -3.68 -9.82
C LEU A 308 55.75 -3.27 -8.35
N GLU A 309 56.66 -2.42 -7.88
CA GLU A 309 56.60 -1.85 -6.53
C GLU A 309 55.36 -0.98 -6.34
N TRP A 310 55.08 -0.09 -7.29
CA TRP A 310 53.86 0.71 -7.30
C TRP A 310 52.61 -0.16 -7.29
N GLN A 311 52.56 -1.20 -8.13
CA GLN A 311 51.42 -2.11 -8.19
C GLN A 311 51.20 -2.83 -6.85
N LYS A 312 52.28 -3.24 -6.17
CA LYS A 312 52.20 -3.86 -4.84
C LYS A 312 51.69 -2.87 -3.79
N GLN A 313 52.15 -1.62 -3.82
CA GLN A 313 51.68 -0.57 -2.89
C GLN A 313 50.19 -0.26 -3.09
N MET A 314 49.73 -0.12 -4.34
CA MET A 314 48.33 0.15 -4.64
C MET A 314 47.42 -0.98 -4.16
N ARG A 315 47.81 -2.25 -4.40
CA ARG A 315 47.06 -3.40 -3.88
C ARG A 315 46.99 -3.43 -2.35
N GLY A 316 48.06 -2.99 -1.67
CA GLY A 316 48.08 -2.85 -0.22
C GLY A 316 47.08 -1.82 0.28
N LYS A 317 47.09 -0.62 -0.32
CA LYS A 317 46.15 0.47 0.01
C LYS A 317 44.70 0.07 -0.24
N ASP A 318 44.42 -0.54 -1.39
CA ASP A 318 43.06 -0.99 -1.73
C ASP A 318 42.54 -2.01 -0.70
N LEU A 319 43.40 -2.90 -0.20
CA LEU A 319 43.03 -3.87 0.83
C LEU A 319 42.76 -3.19 2.19
N GLU A 320 43.60 -2.23 2.58
CA GLU A 320 43.43 -1.45 3.81
C GLU A 320 42.11 -0.64 3.78
N GLU A 321 41.80 -0.01 2.64
CA GLU A 321 40.54 0.71 2.44
C GLU A 321 39.33 -0.21 2.55
N GLN A 322 39.38 -1.40 1.94
CA GLN A 322 38.30 -2.39 2.05
C GLN A 322 38.07 -2.83 3.51
N LEU A 323 39.15 -3.09 4.25
CA LEU A 323 39.07 -3.46 5.67
C LEU A 323 38.49 -2.31 6.51
N ALA A 324 38.92 -1.07 6.26
CA ALA A 324 38.39 0.10 6.92
C ALA A 324 36.91 0.33 6.62
N GLU A 325 36.47 0.09 5.38
CA GLU A 325 35.07 0.21 4.99
C GLU A 325 34.19 -0.85 5.69
N ILE A 326 34.69 -2.09 5.80
CA ILE A 326 34.00 -3.16 6.53
C ILE A 326 33.83 -2.78 8.01
N GLU A 327 34.88 -2.28 8.67
CA GLU A 327 34.82 -1.84 10.06
C GLU A 327 33.84 -0.65 10.23
N CYS A 328 33.89 0.33 9.32
CA CYS A 328 32.96 1.45 9.29
C CYS A 328 31.50 0.99 9.18
N ARG A 329 31.21 0.04 8.29
CA ARG A 329 29.87 -0.55 8.14
C ARG A 329 29.44 -1.28 9.42
N ARG A 330 30.34 -2.03 10.06
CA ARG A 330 30.06 -2.71 11.34
C ARG A 330 29.71 -1.71 12.44
N LEU A 331 30.50 -0.64 12.59
CA LEU A 331 30.28 0.38 13.60
C LEU A 331 28.99 1.16 13.35
N ARG A 332 28.71 1.52 12.09
CA ARG A 332 27.44 2.16 11.72
C ARG A 332 26.23 1.28 12.05
N GLY A 333 26.34 -0.04 11.84
CA GLY A 333 25.32 -0.99 12.25
C GLY A 333 25.07 -1.01 13.76
N LYS A 334 26.12 -0.94 14.58
CA LYS A 334 26.01 -0.86 16.04
C LYS A 334 25.36 0.45 16.50
N LEU A 335 25.81 1.59 15.96
CA LEU A 335 25.25 2.90 16.26
C LEU A 335 23.77 2.96 15.89
N SER A 336 23.39 2.48 14.71
CA SER A 336 21.99 2.44 14.28
C SER A 336 21.11 1.61 15.21
N HIS A 337 21.64 0.51 15.77
CA HIS A 337 20.92 -0.28 16.76
C HIS A 337 20.72 0.49 18.07
N GLU A 338 21.78 1.14 18.58
CA GLU A 338 21.71 1.95 19.79
C GLU A 338 20.74 3.14 19.63
N GLU A 339 20.80 3.84 18.49
CA GLU A 339 19.88 4.91 18.14
C GLU A 339 18.42 4.43 18.09
N ALA A 340 18.17 3.25 17.51
CA ALA A 340 16.83 2.67 17.48
C ALA A 340 16.31 2.33 18.88
N VAL A 341 17.17 1.77 19.76
CA VAL A 341 16.82 1.49 21.15
C VAL A 341 16.49 2.77 21.92
N LEU A 342 17.30 3.82 21.76
CA LEU A 342 17.06 5.12 22.39
C LEU A 342 15.76 5.76 21.88
N ALA A 343 15.50 5.71 20.56
CA ALA A 343 14.26 6.20 19.98
C ALA A 343 13.03 5.47 20.55
N HIS A 344 13.10 4.15 20.69
CA HIS A 344 12.03 3.37 21.32
C HIS A 344 11.81 3.77 22.78
N GLN A 345 12.87 3.98 23.55
CA GLN A 345 12.78 4.44 24.94
C GLN A 345 12.12 5.82 25.03
N ASN A 346 12.48 6.75 24.14
CA ASN A 346 11.89 8.09 24.09
C ASN A 346 10.39 8.03 23.79
N VAL A 347 9.97 7.23 22.80
CA VAL A 347 8.55 7.05 22.48
C VAL A 347 7.78 6.46 23.67
N ILE A 348 8.36 5.49 24.38
CA ILE A 348 7.75 4.91 25.58
C ILE A 348 7.58 5.98 26.68
N GLN A 349 8.61 6.82 26.90
CA GLN A 349 8.54 7.90 27.89
C GLN A 349 7.50 8.97 27.52
N GLU A 350 7.42 9.37 26.25
CA GLU A 350 6.40 10.31 25.78
C GLU A 350 4.99 9.74 25.92
N ASN A 351 4.79 8.47 25.57
CA ASN A 351 3.49 7.82 25.71
C ASN A 351 3.08 7.71 27.18
N LYS A 352 4.03 7.45 28.09
CA LYS A 352 3.77 7.51 29.54
C LYS A 352 3.31 8.89 29.97
N LYS A 353 4.05 9.94 29.61
CA LYS A 353 3.69 11.34 29.92
C LYS A 353 2.30 11.70 29.37
N LYS A 354 2.00 11.33 28.13
CA LYS A 354 0.68 11.55 27.51
C LYS A 354 -0.43 10.80 28.24
N ALA A 355 -0.19 9.55 28.64
CA ALA A 355 -1.16 8.76 29.39
C ALA A 355 -1.42 9.32 30.79
N ASP A 356 -0.39 9.86 31.45
CA ASP A 356 -0.53 10.51 32.75
C ASP A 356 -1.32 11.83 32.62
N LEU A 357 -1.02 12.67 31.62
CA LEU A 357 -1.81 13.87 31.33
C LEU A 357 -3.29 13.55 31.05
N MET A 358 -3.57 12.55 30.23
CA MET A 358 -4.97 12.11 29.98
C MET A 358 -5.65 11.59 31.25
N ARG A 359 -4.90 10.99 32.18
CA ARG A 359 -5.45 10.53 33.46
C ARG A 359 -5.80 11.72 34.35
N GLU A 360 -4.96 12.75 34.38
CA GLU A 360 -5.20 14.01 35.09
C GLU A 360 -6.43 14.75 34.52
N GLU A 361 -6.47 14.97 33.20
CA GLU A 361 -7.62 15.59 32.51
C GLU A 361 -8.93 14.84 32.79
N LYS A 362 -8.88 13.49 32.76
CA LYS A 362 -10.06 12.67 33.07
C LYS A 362 -10.47 12.80 34.54
N ALA A 363 -9.51 12.91 35.46
CA ALA A 363 -9.79 13.11 36.88
C ALA A 363 -10.44 14.47 37.13
N GLU A 364 -9.95 15.53 36.47
CA GLU A 364 -10.55 16.87 36.52
C GLU A 364 -11.99 16.87 35.97
N LEU A 365 -12.21 16.24 34.81
CA LEU A 365 -13.57 16.10 34.24
C LEU A 365 -14.51 15.33 35.17
N MET A 366 -14.02 14.26 35.81
CA MET A 366 -14.81 13.51 36.80
C MET A 366 -15.13 14.37 38.03
N HIS A 367 -14.20 15.20 38.49
CA HIS A 367 -14.43 16.16 39.57
C HIS A 367 -15.52 17.17 39.21
N GLN A 368 -15.42 17.80 38.03
CA GLN A 368 -16.43 18.75 37.55
C GLN A 368 -17.82 18.09 37.41
N TYR A 369 -17.87 16.84 36.95
CA TYR A 369 -19.12 16.10 36.86
C TYR A 369 -19.74 15.82 38.24
N ALA A 370 -18.91 15.43 39.21
CA ALA A 370 -19.36 15.20 40.58
C ALA A 370 -19.89 16.49 41.23
N GLU A 371 -19.22 17.63 41.02
CA GLU A 371 -19.69 18.94 41.50
C GLU A 371 -21.02 19.34 40.87
N LYS A 372 -21.18 19.20 39.55
CA LYS A 372 -22.46 19.46 38.87
C LYS A 372 -23.57 18.57 39.41
N ARG A 373 -23.30 17.28 39.60
CA ARG A 373 -24.27 16.34 40.20
C ARG A 373 -24.68 16.73 41.60
N LEU A 374 -23.74 17.20 42.41
CA LEU A 374 -24.03 17.69 43.75
C LEU A 374 -24.91 18.95 43.70
N GLN A 375 -24.63 19.85 42.76
CA GLN A 375 -25.40 21.07 42.56
C GLN A 375 -26.83 20.79 42.09
N GLU A 376 -27.00 19.92 41.09
CA GLU A 376 -28.31 19.45 40.63
C GLU A 376 -29.11 18.81 41.78
N GLN A 377 -28.45 18.04 42.65
CA GLN A 377 -29.11 17.45 43.82
C GLN A 377 -29.53 18.50 44.86
N LYS A 378 -28.78 19.59 45.02
CA LYS A 378 -29.17 20.71 45.90
C LYS A 378 -30.37 21.45 45.33
N GLU A 379 -30.32 21.81 44.05
CA GLU A 379 -31.41 22.48 43.34
C GLU A 379 -32.71 21.64 43.37
N MET A 380 -32.59 20.32 43.15
CA MET A 380 -33.73 19.42 43.25
C MET A 380 -34.30 19.36 44.67
N ARG A 381 -33.45 19.34 45.71
CA ARG A 381 -33.92 19.38 47.10
C ARG A 381 -34.65 20.68 47.40
N GLU A 382 -34.11 21.82 46.98
CA GLU A 382 -34.74 23.13 47.15
C GLU A 382 -36.11 23.17 46.43
N LEU A 383 -36.19 22.65 45.21
CA LEU A 383 -37.46 22.57 44.47
C LEU A 383 -38.49 21.68 45.19
N VAL A 384 -38.06 20.52 45.68
CA VAL A 384 -38.93 19.62 46.46
C VAL A 384 -39.42 20.32 47.72
N GLU A 385 -38.56 21.05 48.42
CA GLU A 385 -38.93 21.82 49.61
C GLU A 385 -39.95 22.91 49.27
N GLN A 386 -39.78 23.65 48.17
CA GLN A 386 -40.75 24.63 47.68
C GLN A 386 -42.10 23.99 47.33
N VAL A 387 -42.12 22.82 46.69
CA VAL A 387 -43.35 22.08 46.37
C VAL A 387 -44.05 21.61 47.64
N VAL A 388 -43.31 21.11 48.62
CA VAL A 388 -43.84 20.72 49.94
C VAL A 388 -44.44 21.92 50.67
N GLU A 389 -43.73 23.05 50.70
CA GLU A 389 -44.22 24.31 51.29
C GLU A 389 -45.50 24.80 50.57
N GLY A 390 -45.52 24.72 49.24
CA GLY A 390 -46.70 24.98 48.41
C GLY A 390 -47.90 24.10 48.76
N HIS A 391 -47.67 22.79 48.96
CA HIS A 391 -48.71 21.86 49.41
C HIS A 391 -49.25 22.20 50.81
N LYS A 392 -48.38 22.54 51.77
CA LYS A 392 -48.80 23.00 53.11
C LYS A 392 -49.68 24.25 53.01
N ASN A 393 -49.25 25.23 52.21
CA ASN A 393 -49.98 26.48 52.01
C ASN A 393 -51.36 26.24 51.37
N ALA A 394 -51.43 25.39 50.33
CA ALA A 394 -52.68 25.01 49.70
C ALA A 394 -53.63 24.29 50.68
N GLN A 395 -53.09 23.40 51.52
CA GLN A 395 -53.86 22.69 52.54
C GLN A 395 -54.40 23.66 53.61
N GLN A 396 -53.58 24.62 54.06
CA GLN A 396 -54.02 25.68 54.97
C GLN A 396 -55.11 26.56 54.35
N ALA A 397 -54.96 26.96 53.09
CA ALA A 397 -55.98 27.73 52.37
C ALA A 397 -57.31 26.95 52.25
N LYS A 398 -57.24 25.64 51.94
CA LYS A 398 -58.41 24.76 51.89
C LYS A 398 -59.12 24.68 53.25
N MET A 399 -58.37 24.56 54.34
CA MET A 399 -58.93 24.56 55.71
C MET A 399 -59.59 25.91 56.06
N LYS A 400 -58.95 27.03 55.73
CA LYS A 400 -59.52 28.38 55.93
C LYS A 400 -60.83 28.55 55.15
N LEU A 401 -60.85 28.12 53.89
CA LEU A 401 -62.04 28.16 53.04
C LEU A 401 -63.17 27.27 53.59
N GLN A 402 -62.86 26.07 54.09
CA GLN A 402 -63.86 25.21 54.73
C GLN A 402 -64.47 25.87 55.96
N LYS A 403 -63.65 26.45 56.85
CA LYS A 403 -64.14 27.20 58.02
C LYS A 403 -65.02 28.38 57.62
N TYR A 404 -64.63 29.11 56.59
CA TYR A 404 -65.42 30.23 56.08
C TYR A 404 -66.77 29.77 55.50
N LYS A 405 -66.79 28.70 54.69
CA LYS A 405 -68.04 28.08 54.19
C LYS A 405 -68.94 27.60 55.32
N GLN A 406 -68.37 27.01 56.38
CA GLN A 406 -69.13 26.60 57.56
C GLN A 406 -69.78 27.80 58.26
N ARG A 407 -69.07 28.93 58.40
CA ARG A 407 -69.63 30.18 58.95
C ARG A 407 -70.78 30.70 58.11
N ILE A 408 -70.62 30.80 56.78
CA ILE A 408 -71.71 31.24 55.89
C ILE A 408 -72.93 30.32 56.03
N VAL A 409 -72.74 29.00 56.07
CA VAL A 409 -73.85 28.06 56.26
C VAL A 409 -74.54 28.27 57.60
N GLN A 410 -73.79 28.55 58.67
CA GLN A 410 -74.34 28.88 59.98
C GLN A 410 -75.14 30.18 59.94
N GLU A 411 -74.57 31.26 59.40
CA GLU A 411 -75.21 32.58 59.23
C GLU A 411 -76.52 32.45 58.42
N VAL A 412 -76.48 31.80 57.25
CA VAL A 412 -77.68 31.56 56.41
C VAL A 412 -78.70 30.68 57.13
N SER A 413 -78.27 29.74 57.99
CA SER A 413 -79.20 28.93 58.78
C SER A 413 -79.87 29.71 59.91
N GLU A 414 -79.16 30.66 60.51
CA GLU A 414 -79.68 31.58 61.52
C GLU A 414 -80.65 32.58 60.89
N GLU A 415 -80.26 33.21 59.77
CA GLU A 415 -81.14 34.09 58.98
C GLU A 415 -82.42 33.35 58.54
N ASN A 416 -82.32 32.11 58.03
CA ASN A 416 -83.49 31.32 57.66
C ASN A 416 -84.38 30.99 58.87
N ARG A 417 -83.81 30.74 60.06
CA ARG A 417 -84.59 30.53 61.30
C ARG A 417 -85.31 31.80 61.73
N GLU A 418 -84.67 32.95 61.60
CA GLU A 418 -85.27 34.26 61.90
C GLU A 418 -86.41 34.57 60.93
N LEU A 419 -86.21 34.39 59.63
CA LEU A 419 -87.26 34.53 58.62
C LEU A 419 -88.44 33.59 58.90
N LEU A 420 -88.18 32.34 59.32
CA LEU A 420 -89.23 31.39 59.69
C LEU A 420 -90.01 31.85 60.93
N ARG A 421 -89.33 32.42 61.94
CA ARG A 421 -90.01 33.01 63.11
C ARG A 421 -90.88 34.20 62.73
N GLN A 422 -90.34 35.11 61.91
CA GLN A 422 -91.09 36.26 61.40
C GLN A 422 -92.33 35.80 60.62
N ALA A 423 -92.19 34.81 59.74
CA ALA A 423 -93.31 34.24 59.00
C ALA A 423 -94.38 33.61 59.92
N LEU A 424 -93.96 32.91 60.98
CA LEU A 424 -94.87 32.36 62.00
C LEU A 424 -95.61 33.46 62.78
N GLU A 425 -94.90 34.49 63.24
CA GLU A 425 -95.50 35.63 63.94
C GLU A 425 -96.49 36.40 63.04
N GLU A 426 -96.15 36.60 61.77
CA GLU A 426 -97.05 37.19 60.78
C GLU A 426 -98.31 36.35 60.57
N GLU A 427 -98.18 35.02 60.45
CA GLU A 427 -99.34 34.11 60.34
C GLU A 427 -100.18 34.11 61.63
N GLU A 428 -99.58 34.16 62.83
CA GLU A 428 -100.31 34.33 64.08
C GLU A 428 -101.06 35.65 64.12
N GLN A 429 -100.45 36.76 63.70
CA GLN A 429 -101.11 38.06 63.63
C GLN A 429 -102.25 38.06 62.61
N LYS A 430 -102.06 37.44 61.44
CA LYS A 430 -103.14 37.25 60.46
C LYS A 430 -104.27 36.40 61.03
N LEU A 431 -103.96 35.34 61.78
CA LEU A 431 -104.94 34.49 62.44
C LEU A 431 -105.72 35.26 63.52
N ARG A 432 -105.04 36.08 64.33
CA ARG A 432 -105.68 36.98 65.31
C ARG A 432 -106.64 37.97 64.62
N LYS A 433 -106.18 38.64 63.55
CA LYS A 433 -107.04 39.52 62.73
C LYS A 433 -108.24 38.78 62.14
N ARG A 434 -108.05 37.56 61.62
CA ARG A 434 -109.15 36.71 61.14
C ARG A 434 -110.10 36.32 62.27
N TYR A 435 -109.59 36.02 63.46
CA TYR A 435 -110.40 35.67 64.62
C TYR A 435 -111.23 36.86 65.12
N GLU A 436 -110.65 38.05 65.19
CA GLU A 436 -111.36 39.31 65.46
C GLU A 436 -112.46 39.58 64.42
N LEU A 437 -112.15 39.39 63.13
CA LEU A 437 -113.13 39.52 62.05
C LEU A 437 -114.27 38.49 62.19
N ILE A 438 -113.96 37.24 62.53
CA ILE A 438 -114.99 36.20 62.79
C ILE A 438 -115.85 36.57 64.00
N GLN A 439 -115.27 37.14 65.05
CA GLN A 439 -116.05 37.63 66.19
C GLN A 439 -116.98 38.79 65.81
N GLN A 440 -116.52 39.73 64.97
CA GLN A 440 -117.36 40.79 64.43
C GLN A 440 -118.50 40.24 63.57
N ILE A 441 -118.23 39.27 62.68
CA ILE A 441 -119.26 38.61 61.87
C ILE A 441 -120.26 37.86 62.76
N ARG A 442 -119.81 37.08 63.75
CA ARG A 442 -120.70 36.38 64.69
C ARG A 442 -121.53 37.35 65.54
N ALA A 443 -120.98 38.49 65.93
CA ALA A 443 -121.73 39.54 66.61
C ALA A 443 -122.84 40.12 65.72
N ILE A 444 -122.56 40.35 64.44
CA ILE A 444 -123.55 40.77 63.43
C ILE A 444 -124.60 39.67 63.19
N GLU A 445 -124.21 38.40 63.10
CA GLU A 445 -125.12 37.25 62.93
C GLU A 445 -125.98 36.98 64.17
N SER A 446 -125.51 37.35 65.37
CA SER A 446 -126.23 37.20 66.64
C SER A 446 -127.31 38.27 66.89
N LEU A 447 -127.39 39.29 66.03
CA LEU A 447 -128.51 40.23 66.04
C LEU A 447 -129.77 39.55 65.48
N PRO A 448 -130.92 39.64 66.15
CA PRO A 448 -132.17 39.07 65.64
C PRO A 448 -132.52 39.71 64.29
N SER A 449 -132.55 38.91 63.23
CA SER A 449 -133.14 39.31 61.95
C SER A 449 -134.64 39.48 62.14
N ILE A 450 -135.06 40.71 62.44
CA ILE A 450 -136.47 41.10 62.46
C ILE A 450 -136.97 41.06 61.01
N ARG A 451 -137.63 39.96 60.68
CA ARG A 451 -138.48 39.84 59.50
C ARG A 451 -139.81 40.54 59.80
N HIS A 452 -139.91 41.82 59.45
CA HIS A 452 -141.21 42.45 59.24
C HIS A 452 -141.23 43.32 57.98
N LYS A 453 -142.24 43.02 57.15
CA LYS A 453 -142.53 43.64 55.86
C LYS A 453 -142.96 45.08 56.07
N PHE A 454 -142.27 46.02 55.44
CA PHE A 454 -142.84 47.32 55.10
C PHE A 454 -143.21 47.29 53.62
N VAL A 455 -144.51 47.36 53.37
CA VAL A 455 -145.05 47.79 52.08
C VAL A 455 -145.11 49.31 52.18
N ASP A 456 -144.52 50.07 51.25
CA ASP A 456 -145.29 50.64 50.14
C ASP A 456 -144.48 51.55 49.19
N LEU A 457 -144.82 51.44 47.91
CA LEU A 457 -145.00 52.50 46.92
C LEU A 457 -143.92 53.57 46.69
N THR A 458 -142.74 53.17 46.19
CA THR A 458 -142.03 53.97 45.17
C THR A 458 -140.99 53.12 44.46
N GLU A 459 -140.95 53.30 43.14
CA GLU A 459 -139.79 53.10 42.27
C GLU A 459 -139.63 51.79 41.46
N VAL A 460 -140.18 51.92 40.24
CA VAL A 460 -139.58 51.71 38.92
C VAL A 460 -138.76 50.43 38.69
N SER A 461 -139.45 49.50 38.03
CA SER A 461 -138.93 48.37 37.26
C SER A 461 -137.86 48.77 36.24
N SER A 462 -136.72 48.05 36.24
CA SER A 462 -136.37 47.13 35.13
C SER A 462 -134.85 46.91 35.00
N LYS A 463 -134.43 45.73 35.47
CA LYS A 463 -133.57 44.73 34.79
C LYS A 463 -132.45 45.21 33.86
N GLY A 464 -131.23 44.83 34.24
CA GLY A 464 -130.07 44.50 33.39
C GLY A 464 -129.22 43.49 34.14
#